data_AF-A0A2S8FW76-F1
#
_entry.id   AF-A0A2S8FW76-F1
#
_cell.length_a   1.000
_cell.length_b   1.000
_cell.length_c   1.000
_cell.angle_alpha   90.00
_cell.angle_beta   90.00
_cell.angle_gamma   90.00
#
_symmetry.space_group_name_H-M   'P 1'
#
loop_
_entity.id
_entity.type
_entity.pdbx_description
1 polymer ?
#
loop_
_entity_poly.entity_id
_entity_poly.type
_entity_poly.pdbx_seq_one_letter_code
_entity_poly.pdbx_strand_id
1 'polypeptide(L)'
;MKSKNFGFTLVELLVVIAIIGVLIALLLPAVQQAREAARRMQCSNNLKQIGLALHNYHDTYQSLPPGGFWKHDTPWSTPTPPSPDPERGPIHVAMLPFIEQGSLYDKINFSSNTAVHEQYVDAPANTQKVKQVTIQAYVCPSDTSGGIVPGTDRGAHNYSANYGPSGVGSTGNPNCPCSQGAAMNGFRNDTKHNESNPAGPFTRRGNKYVGKFSHTTDGLSNTIYFGEVRPQCSTHNSNGWAHSNNGNGLVNTLIPINTDTCSTLADAPGGDTCYALCNWNLEFGFRSLHPGGAQFLKGDGSVSFFPETINHTAYQRLGQRDDGLVISL
;
A
#
# COMPACT_ATOMS: atom_id res chain seq x y z
N MET A 1 31.92 -64.19 7.17
CA MET A 1 32.02 -63.47 5.87
C MET A 1 32.77 -62.17 6.10
N LYS A 2 33.98 -62.00 5.55
CA LYS A 2 34.73 -60.73 5.68
C LYS A 2 34.09 -59.69 4.77
N SER A 3 33.59 -58.60 5.34
CA SER A 3 33.15 -57.40 4.61
C SER A 3 34.32 -56.84 3.82
N LYS A 4 34.23 -56.81 2.48
CA LYS A 4 35.13 -56.00 1.64
C LYS A 4 34.66 -54.55 1.76
N ASN A 5 35.38 -53.74 2.52
CA ASN A 5 35.18 -52.30 2.54
C ASN A 5 35.90 -51.70 1.31
N PHE A 6 35.14 -51.22 0.33
CA PHE A 6 35.69 -50.44 -0.77
C PHE A 6 35.99 -49.03 -0.24
N GLY A 7 37.25 -48.62 -0.28
CA GLY A 7 37.66 -47.25 0.06
C GLY A 7 37.40 -46.31 -1.12
N PHE A 8 36.73 -45.18 -0.86
CA PHE A 8 36.57 -44.11 -1.85
C PHE A 8 37.91 -43.43 -2.12
N THR A 9 38.23 -43.17 -3.39
CA THR A 9 39.39 -42.38 -3.77
C THR A 9 39.10 -40.88 -3.61
N LEU A 10 40.15 -40.10 -3.33
CA LEU A 10 40.05 -38.65 -3.19
C LEU A 10 39.47 -37.99 -4.47
N VAL A 11 39.78 -38.55 -5.64
CA VAL A 11 39.27 -38.07 -6.93
C VAL A 11 37.75 -38.28 -7.06
N GLU A 12 37.25 -39.46 -6.69
CA GLU A 12 35.81 -39.74 -6.73
C GLU A 12 35.02 -38.78 -5.81
N LEU A 13 35.54 -38.49 -4.62
CA LEU A 13 34.93 -37.51 -3.72
C LEU A 13 34.92 -36.10 -4.33
N LEU A 14 36.03 -35.67 -4.94
CA LEU A 14 36.14 -34.36 -5.59
C LEU A 14 35.17 -34.20 -6.77
N VAL A 15 35.00 -35.24 -7.59
CA VAL A 15 34.05 -35.21 -8.72
C VAL A 15 32.61 -35.09 -8.22
N VAL A 16 32.25 -35.83 -7.16
CA VAL A 16 30.89 -35.78 -6.60
C VAL A 16 30.59 -34.39 -6.04
N ILE A 17 31.49 -33.78 -5.27
CA ILE A 17 31.27 -32.42 -4.76
C ILE A 17 31.21 -31.40 -5.90
N ALA A 18 31.99 -31.57 -6.98
CA ALA A 18 31.95 -30.68 -8.13
C ALA A 18 30.60 -30.76 -8.85
N ILE A 19 30.06 -31.97 -9.06
CA ILE A 19 28.74 -32.17 -9.67
C ILE A 19 27.64 -31.57 -8.78
N ILE A 20 27.66 -31.84 -7.46
CA ILE A 20 26.70 -31.26 -6.52
C ILE A 20 26.79 -29.72 -6.53
N GLY A 21 28.01 -29.18 -6.55
CA GLY A 21 28.25 -27.74 -6.62
C GLY A 21 27.64 -27.11 -7.87
N VAL A 22 27.83 -27.72 -9.05
CA VAL A 22 27.21 -27.25 -10.31
C VAL A 22 25.68 -27.36 -10.25
N LEU A 23 25.14 -28.49 -9.76
CA LEU A 23 23.69 -28.66 -9.62
C LEU A 23 23.08 -27.61 -8.69
N ILE A 24 23.68 -27.35 -7.53
CA ILE A 24 23.21 -26.31 -6.60
C ILE A 24 23.32 -24.92 -7.23
N ALA A 25 24.42 -24.61 -7.92
CA ALA A 25 24.62 -23.33 -8.59
C ALA A 25 23.55 -23.06 -9.66
N LEU A 26 23.10 -24.10 -10.37
CA LEU A 26 22.03 -24.00 -11.37
C LEU A 26 20.63 -23.98 -10.74
N LEU A 27 20.41 -24.71 -9.64
CA LEU A 27 19.10 -24.83 -8.99
C LEU A 27 18.77 -23.64 -8.07
N LEU A 28 19.75 -23.05 -7.39
CA LEU A 28 19.49 -21.98 -6.41
C LEU A 28 18.81 -20.75 -7.06
N PRO A 29 19.28 -20.20 -8.20
CA PRO A 29 18.60 -19.09 -8.86
C PRO A 29 17.17 -19.46 -9.28
N ALA A 30 16.98 -20.67 -9.81
CA ALA A 30 15.67 -21.16 -10.24
C ALA A 30 14.68 -21.30 -9.06
N VAL A 31 15.14 -21.83 -7.92
CA VAL A 31 14.30 -21.94 -6.71
C VAL A 31 13.92 -20.57 -6.18
N GLN A 32 14.82 -19.58 -6.20
CA GLN A 32 14.49 -18.23 -5.76
C GLN A 32 13.48 -17.54 -6.68
N GLN A 33 13.64 -17.68 -8.00
CA GLN A 33 12.67 -17.16 -8.97
C GLN A 33 11.29 -17.80 -8.79
N ALA A 34 11.24 -19.12 -8.60
CA ALA A 34 9.98 -19.83 -8.33
C ALA A 34 9.31 -19.36 -7.03
N ARG A 35 10.09 -19.16 -5.96
CA ARG A 35 9.57 -18.62 -4.69
C ARG A 35 9.00 -17.22 -4.84
N GLU A 36 9.69 -16.35 -5.57
CA GLU A 36 9.20 -14.98 -5.80
C GLU A 36 7.96 -14.96 -6.67
N ALA A 37 7.88 -15.80 -7.71
CA ALA A 37 6.67 -15.96 -8.51
C ALA A 37 5.48 -16.41 -7.65
N ALA A 38 5.69 -17.35 -6.72
CA ALA A 38 4.66 -17.79 -5.78
C ALA A 38 4.21 -16.65 -4.84
N ARG A 39 5.15 -15.89 -4.26
CA ARG A 39 4.83 -14.72 -3.42
C ARG A 39 4.05 -13.67 -4.20
N ARG A 40 4.43 -13.39 -5.45
CA ARG A 40 3.73 -12.46 -6.34
C ARG A 40 2.31 -12.91 -6.68
N MET A 41 2.09 -14.20 -6.88
CA MET A 41 0.73 -14.74 -7.05
C MET A 41 -0.10 -14.52 -5.78
N GLN A 42 0.49 -14.71 -4.59
CA GLN A 42 -0.20 -14.46 -3.34
C GLN A 42 -0.51 -12.97 -3.13
N CYS A 43 0.40 -12.05 -3.44
CA CYS A 43 0.13 -10.61 -3.35
C CYS A 43 -0.96 -10.17 -4.35
N SER A 44 -0.99 -10.76 -5.55
CA SER A 44 -2.10 -10.58 -6.50
C SER A 44 -3.43 -11.09 -5.96
N ASN A 45 -3.44 -12.24 -5.27
CA ASN A 45 -4.66 -12.77 -4.65
C ASN A 45 -5.16 -11.92 -3.48
N ASN A 46 -4.26 -11.35 -2.66
CA ASN A 46 -4.62 -10.38 -1.63
C ASN A 46 -5.29 -9.14 -2.22
N LEU A 47 -4.75 -8.59 -3.33
CA LEU A 47 -5.41 -7.50 -4.06
C LEU A 47 -6.78 -7.92 -4.62
N LYS A 48 -6.96 -9.15 -5.08
CA LYS A 48 -8.28 -9.66 -5.49
C LYS A 48 -9.25 -9.74 -4.31
N GLN A 49 -8.80 -10.16 -3.13
CA GLN A 49 -9.62 -10.15 -1.92
C GLN A 49 -10.04 -8.73 -1.54
N ILE A 50 -9.13 -7.75 -1.65
CA ILE A 50 -9.46 -6.32 -1.48
C ILE A 50 -10.49 -5.89 -2.53
N GLY A 51 -10.33 -6.28 -3.79
CA GLY A 51 -11.31 -5.99 -4.85
C GLY A 51 -12.70 -6.54 -4.53
N LEU A 52 -12.79 -7.80 -4.13
CA LEU A 52 -14.06 -8.39 -3.70
C LEU A 52 -14.66 -7.63 -2.50
N ALA A 53 -13.83 -7.25 -1.52
CA ALA A 53 -14.28 -6.45 -0.38
C ALA A 53 -14.81 -5.08 -0.79
N LEU A 54 -14.18 -4.40 -1.76
CA LEU A 54 -14.66 -3.13 -2.30
C LEU A 54 -16.02 -3.28 -2.98
N HIS A 55 -16.21 -4.31 -3.80
CA HIS A 55 -17.50 -4.57 -4.44
C HIS A 55 -18.59 -4.90 -3.41
N ASN A 56 -18.32 -5.78 -2.43
CA ASN A 56 -19.29 -6.10 -1.37
C ASN A 56 -19.63 -4.88 -0.50
N TYR A 57 -18.65 -4.03 -0.18
CA TYR A 57 -18.87 -2.77 0.52
C TYR A 57 -19.77 -1.85 -0.31
N HIS A 58 -19.47 -1.68 -1.60
CA HIS A 58 -20.26 -0.84 -2.50
C HIS A 58 -21.68 -1.38 -2.68
N ASP A 59 -21.88 -2.68 -2.77
CA ASP A 59 -23.22 -3.27 -2.86
C ASP A 59 -24.04 -3.00 -1.60
N THR A 60 -23.40 -3.03 -0.43
CA THR A 60 -24.04 -2.78 0.87
C THR A 60 -24.35 -1.29 1.09
N TYR A 61 -23.40 -0.41 0.81
CA TYR A 61 -23.48 1.02 1.17
C TYR A 61 -23.74 1.96 -0.01
N GLN A 62 -23.79 1.43 -1.24
CA GLN A 62 -23.98 2.19 -2.49
C GLN A 62 -22.91 3.29 -2.68
N SER A 63 -21.73 3.05 -2.12
CA SER A 63 -20.57 3.93 -2.17
C SER A 63 -19.27 3.15 -1.97
N LEU A 64 -18.16 3.68 -2.48
CA LEU A 64 -16.84 3.20 -2.12
C LEU A 64 -16.53 3.56 -0.66
N PRO A 65 -15.75 2.72 0.05
CA PRO A 65 -15.29 3.07 1.38
C PRO A 65 -14.36 4.28 1.33
N PRO A 66 -14.39 5.15 2.35
CA PRO A 66 -13.51 6.32 2.39
C PRO A 66 -12.04 5.90 2.51
N GLY A 67 -11.12 6.62 1.87
CA GLY A 67 -9.68 6.39 2.02
C GLY A 67 -9.19 6.61 3.45
N GLY A 68 -9.79 7.59 4.14
CA GLY A 68 -9.71 7.79 5.58
C GLY A 68 -10.84 8.68 6.09
N PHE A 69 -10.99 8.74 7.41
CA PHE A 69 -12.12 9.46 8.02
C PHE A 69 -11.70 10.13 9.33
N TRP A 70 -12.11 11.39 9.51
CA TRP A 70 -11.91 12.17 10.74
C TRP A 70 -13.25 12.63 11.31
N LYS A 71 -13.32 12.85 12.63
CA LYS A 71 -14.55 13.32 13.26
C LYS A 71 -14.91 14.75 12.83
N HIS A 72 -13.94 15.66 12.74
CA HIS A 72 -14.17 17.10 12.47
C HIS A 72 -14.60 17.44 11.04
N ASP A 73 -14.37 16.54 10.08
CA ASP A 73 -14.77 16.79 8.70
C ASP A 73 -16.24 16.37 8.46
N THR A 74 -16.97 15.84 9.46
CA THR A 74 -18.37 15.41 9.28
C THR A 74 -19.35 16.59 9.14
N PRO A 75 -20.42 16.49 8.32
CA PRO A 75 -21.40 17.57 8.16
C PRO A 75 -22.10 18.00 9.46
N TRP A 76 -22.13 17.11 10.44
CA TRP A 76 -22.81 17.28 11.73
C TRP A 76 -21.84 17.61 12.88
N SER A 77 -20.52 17.60 12.64
CA SER A 77 -19.58 18.05 13.66
C SER A 77 -19.67 19.56 13.77
N THR A 78 -20.00 20.05 14.96
CA THR A 78 -19.84 21.46 15.27
C THR A 78 -18.35 21.80 15.19
N PRO A 79 -17.95 22.86 14.45
CA PRO A 79 -16.56 23.30 14.37
C PRO A 79 -16.19 24.03 15.67
N THR A 80 -16.28 23.34 16.80
CA THR A 80 -15.95 23.86 18.13
C THR A 80 -14.67 23.20 18.61
N PRO A 81 -13.50 23.84 18.40
CA PRO A 81 -12.31 23.55 19.17
C PRO A 81 -12.55 23.88 20.66
N PRO A 82 -12.04 23.06 21.61
CA PRO A 82 -11.20 21.89 21.44
C PRO A 82 -11.98 20.59 21.71
N SER A 83 -12.86 20.16 20.80
CA SER A 83 -13.35 18.77 20.86
C SER A 83 -12.21 17.82 20.45
N PRO A 84 -12.06 16.64 21.07
CA PRO A 84 -11.27 15.56 20.50
C PRO A 84 -11.68 15.33 19.04
N ASP A 85 -10.68 15.26 18.16
CA ASP A 85 -10.83 14.94 16.73
C ASP A 85 -10.20 13.58 16.41
N PRO A 86 -10.77 12.48 16.94
CA PRO A 86 -10.28 11.16 16.65
C PRO A 86 -10.51 10.80 15.17
N GLU A 87 -9.48 10.24 14.55
CA GLU A 87 -9.63 9.55 13.27
C GLU A 87 -10.45 8.25 13.45
N ARG A 88 -11.20 7.86 12.42
CA ARG A 88 -12.11 6.70 12.41
C ARG A 88 -11.60 5.53 11.56
N GLY A 89 -10.32 5.53 11.26
CA GLY A 89 -9.67 4.51 10.47
C GLY A 89 -9.66 4.81 8.96
N PRO A 90 -8.68 4.22 8.25
CA PRO A 90 -8.59 4.24 6.80
C PRO A 90 -9.60 3.26 6.18
N ILE A 91 -9.63 3.22 4.85
CA ILE A 91 -10.36 2.25 4.04
C ILE A 91 -10.24 0.81 4.55
N HIS A 92 -9.06 0.42 5.03
CA HIS A 92 -8.80 -0.90 5.59
C HIS A 92 -9.65 -1.24 6.81
N VAL A 93 -10.00 -0.26 7.64
CA VAL A 93 -10.90 -0.45 8.78
C VAL A 93 -12.33 -0.63 8.29
N ALA A 94 -12.76 0.16 7.30
CA ALA A 94 -14.09 0.06 6.71
C ALA A 94 -14.32 -1.28 5.99
N MET A 95 -13.26 -1.88 5.44
CA MET A 95 -13.32 -3.16 4.72
C MET A 95 -13.26 -4.40 5.62
N LEU A 96 -12.95 -4.28 6.92
CA LEU A 96 -12.78 -5.44 7.81
C LEU A 96 -13.94 -6.47 7.76
N PRO A 97 -15.23 -6.07 7.76
CA PRO A 97 -16.33 -7.03 7.68
C PRO A 97 -16.34 -7.84 6.37
N PHE A 98 -15.75 -7.28 5.30
CA PHE A 98 -15.75 -7.84 3.96
C PHE A 98 -14.47 -8.62 3.63
N ILE A 99 -13.53 -8.72 4.57
CA ILE A 99 -12.29 -9.51 4.48
C ILE A 99 -12.15 -10.50 5.65
N GLU A 100 -13.27 -11.02 6.14
CA GLU A 100 -13.32 -12.00 7.25
C GLU A 100 -12.72 -11.50 8.57
N GLN A 101 -12.68 -10.17 8.79
CA GLN A 101 -12.23 -9.53 10.03
C GLN A 101 -13.39 -8.89 10.81
N GLY A 102 -14.62 -9.44 10.69
CA GLY A 102 -15.81 -8.92 11.38
C GLY A 102 -15.66 -8.87 12.90
N SER A 103 -15.06 -9.88 13.51
CA SER A 103 -14.84 -9.93 14.97
C SER A 103 -13.89 -8.83 15.47
N LEU A 104 -12.97 -8.36 14.63
CA LEU A 104 -12.12 -7.20 14.93
C LEU A 104 -12.91 -5.90 14.77
N TYR A 105 -13.71 -5.79 13.71
CA TYR A 105 -14.55 -4.62 13.44
C TYR A 105 -15.55 -4.35 14.58
N ASP A 106 -16.22 -5.40 15.08
CA ASP A 106 -17.22 -5.30 16.15
C ASP A 106 -16.65 -4.77 17.48
N LYS A 107 -15.34 -4.87 17.66
CA LYS A 107 -14.63 -4.33 18.84
C LYS A 107 -14.32 -2.85 18.74
N ILE A 108 -14.44 -2.24 17.54
CA ILE A 108 -14.12 -0.84 17.30
C ILE A 108 -15.33 0.03 17.64
N ASN A 109 -15.15 0.93 18.60
CA ASN A 109 -16.16 1.91 18.97
C ASN A 109 -15.95 3.23 18.20
N PHE A 110 -16.62 3.35 17.05
CA PHE A 110 -16.60 4.56 16.21
C PHE A 110 -17.25 5.79 16.86
N SER A 111 -18.06 5.61 17.90
CA SER A 111 -18.68 6.70 18.66
C SER A 111 -17.79 7.26 19.77
N SER A 112 -16.72 6.55 20.15
CA SER A 112 -15.80 6.99 21.21
C SER A 112 -15.02 8.25 20.81
N ASN A 113 -14.47 8.97 21.80
CA ASN A 113 -13.53 10.08 21.55
C ASN A 113 -12.08 9.61 21.35
N THR A 114 -11.85 8.31 21.23
CA THR A 114 -10.53 7.71 21.00
C THR A 114 -10.37 7.35 19.53
N ALA A 115 -9.23 7.70 18.95
CA ALA A 115 -8.87 7.34 17.59
C ALA A 115 -8.84 5.81 17.43
N VAL A 116 -9.32 5.29 16.30
CA VAL A 116 -9.48 3.84 16.09
C VAL A 116 -8.18 3.08 16.34
N HIS A 117 -7.07 3.57 15.81
CA HIS A 117 -5.75 2.92 15.98
C HIS A 117 -5.28 2.84 17.46
N GLU A 118 -5.81 3.68 18.36
CA GLU A 118 -5.48 3.71 19.79
C GLU A 118 -6.48 2.94 20.68
N GLN A 119 -7.58 2.45 20.12
CA GLN A 119 -8.55 1.63 20.88
C GLN A 119 -7.98 0.23 21.15
N TYR A 120 -8.44 -0.38 22.25
CA TYR A 120 -8.08 -1.75 22.63
C TYR A 120 -9.02 -2.78 22.01
N VAL A 121 -8.47 -3.91 21.58
CA VAL A 121 -9.24 -5.02 20.98
C VAL A 121 -9.53 -6.15 21.98
N ASP A 122 -9.09 -5.99 23.22
CA ASP A 122 -9.10 -7.03 24.26
C ASP A 122 -9.59 -6.49 25.61
N ALA A 123 -10.47 -5.47 25.58
CA ALA A 123 -11.08 -4.96 26.80
C ALA A 123 -11.76 -6.09 27.60
N PRO A 124 -11.59 -6.13 28.94
CA PRO A 124 -10.98 -5.10 29.79
C PRO A 124 -9.46 -5.24 29.99
N ALA A 125 -8.79 -6.25 29.42
CA ALA A 125 -7.37 -6.49 29.64
C ALA A 125 -6.50 -5.34 29.10
N ASN A 126 -6.94 -4.68 28.02
CA ASN A 126 -6.31 -3.50 27.43
C ASN A 126 -4.81 -3.69 27.18
N THR A 127 -4.42 -4.85 26.65
CA THR A 127 -3.02 -5.19 26.36
C THR A 127 -2.68 -5.03 24.88
N GLN A 128 -3.68 -5.09 24.00
CA GLN A 128 -3.49 -4.98 22.55
C GLN A 128 -4.38 -3.90 21.94
N LYS A 129 -3.78 -2.97 21.21
CA LYS A 129 -4.43 -1.92 20.43
C LYS A 129 -4.75 -2.39 19.02
N VAL A 130 -5.74 -1.78 18.38
CA VAL A 130 -6.13 -2.07 16.99
C VAL A 130 -4.94 -2.01 16.04
N LYS A 131 -4.08 -0.98 16.19
CA LYS A 131 -2.88 -0.81 15.34
C LYS A 131 -1.83 -1.93 15.48
N GLN A 132 -1.86 -2.74 16.54
CA GLN A 132 -0.92 -3.84 16.76
C GLN A 132 -1.42 -5.16 16.17
N VAL A 133 -2.66 -5.22 15.67
CA VAL A 133 -3.18 -6.43 15.01
C VAL A 133 -2.62 -6.51 13.60
N THR A 134 -2.03 -7.65 13.23
CA THR A 134 -1.60 -7.89 11.84
C THR A 134 -2.69 -8.61 11.07
N ILE A 135 -3.15 -8.02 9.97
CA ILE A 135 -4.17 -8.60 9.08
C ILE A 135 -3.48 -9.18 7.86
N GLN A 136 -3.46 -10.52 7.75
CA GLN A 136 -2.71 -11.20 6.70
C GLN A 136 -3.19 -10.84 5.28
N ALA A 137 -4.47 -10.53 5.10
CA ALA A 137 -5.01 -10.07 3.82
C ALA A 137 -4.40 -8.72 3.35
N TYR A 138 -3.85 -7.92 4.27
CA TYR A 138 -3.19 -6.65 3.98
C TYR A 138 -1.66 -6.76 3.86
N VAL A 139 -1.10 -7.95 4.08
CA VAL A 139 0.35 -8.17 4.08
C VAL A 139 0.76 -8.96 2.85
N CYS A 140 1.68 -8.39 2.06
CA CYS A 140 2.31 -9.09 0.94
C CYS A 140 3.41 -10.01 1.49
N PRO A 141 3.43 -11.31 1.16
CA PRO A 141 4.50 -12.23 1.60
C PRO A 141 5.92 -11.84 1.17
N SER A 142 6.06 -10.96 0.17
CA SER A 142 7.37 -10.40 -0.19
C SER A 142 7.84 -9.30 0.76
N ASP A 143 6.99 -8.80 1.68
CA ASP A 143 7.40 -7.83 2.70
C ASP A 143 8.40 -8.45 3.68
N THR A 144 9.62 -7.91 3.67
CA THR A 144 10.72 -8.34 4.53
C THR A 144 10.48 -8.00 6.01
N SER A 145 9.52 -7.13 6.32
CA SER A 145 9.17 -6.72 7.69
C SER A 145 8.04 -7.58 8.28
N GLY A 146 7.52 -8.55 7.52
CA GLY A 146 6.53 -9.51 8.01
C GLY A 146 5.19 -8.90 8.42
N GLY A 147 4.79 -7.78 7.79
CA GLY A 147 3.55 -7.09 8.13
C GLY A 147 3.61 -6.31 9.44
N ILE A 148 4.81 -5.94 9.90
CA ILE A 148 5.04 -5.06 11.03
C ILE A 148 5.81 -3.84 10.55
N VAL A 149 5.45 -2.65 11.04
CA VAL A 149 6.20 -1.42 10.77
C VAL A 149 7.58 -1.54 11.45
N PRO A 150 8.69 -1.41 10.72
CA PRO A 150 10.03 -1.62 11.27
C PRO A 150 10.31 -0.81 12.54
N GLY A 151 10.91 -1.45 13.54
CA GLY A 151 11.26 -0.82 14.82
C GLY A 151 10.07 -0.55 15.76
N THR A 152 8.90 -1.11 15.47
CA THR A 152 7.68 -0.96 16.28
C THR A 152 6.96 -2.29 16.49
N ASP A 153 5.84 -2.26 17.21
CA ASP A 153 4.89 -3.35 17.41
C ASP A 153 3.60 -3.17 16.58
N ARG A 154 3.62 -2.27 15.60
CA ARG A 154 2.43 -1.86 14.86
C ARG A 154 2.30 -2.71 13.59
N GLY A 155 1.11 -3.25 13.35
CA GLY A 155 0.77 -3.93 12.10
C GLY A 155 0.89 -2.97 10.92
N ALA A 156 1.49 -3.45 9.83
CA ALA A 156 1.64 -2.73 8.58
C ALA A 156 0.60 -3.19 7.54
N HIS A 157 0.59 -2.50 6.39
CA HIS A 157 -0.15 -2.91 5.20
C HIS A 157 0.74 -2.68 3.96
N ASN A 158 0.49 -3.45 2.91
CA ASN A 158 1.23 -3.39 1.65
C ASN A 158 0.36 -2.99 0.45
N TYR A 159 -0.87 -2.53 0.67
CA TYR A 159 -1.80 -2.18 -0.40
C TYR A 159 -2.49 -0.86 -0.08
N SER A 160 -2.32 0.15 -0.92
CA SER A 160 -2.91 1.48 -0.68
C SER A 160 -3.94 1.85 -1.72
N ALA A 161 -4.98 2.55 -1.26
CA ALA A 161 -5.98 3.17 -2.12
C ALA A 161 -5.41 4.35 -2.93
N ASN A 162 -5.77 4.40 -4.22
CA ASN A 162 -5.31 5.40 -5.19
C ASN A 162 -6.04 6.74 -5.06
N TYR A 163 -5.27 7.83 -4.92
CA TYR A 163 -5.73 9.23 -4.95
C TYR A 163 -5.76 9.83 -6.37
N GLY A 164 -5.19 9.11 -7.33
CA GLY A 164 -5.02 9.53 -8.72
C GLY A 164 -3.93 10.58 -8.90
N PRO A 165 -3.74 11.12 -10.11
CA PRO A 165 -2.70 12.10 -10.42
C PRO A 165 -3.07 13.50 -9.91
N SER A 166 -3.44 13.59 -8.64
CA SER A 166 -3.78 14.82 -7.94
C SER A 166 -2.71 15.13 -6.91
N GLY A 167 -2.22 16.37 -6.95
CA GLY A 167 -1.29 16.84 -5.93
C GLY A 167 -1.88 16.72 -4.54
N VAL A 168 -1.12 16.08 -3.65
CA VAL A 168 -1.48 15.96 -2.24
C VAL A 168 -1.10 17.30 -1.62
N GLY A 169 -2.08 18.07 -1.12
CA GLY A 169 -1.90 19.46 -0.61
C GLY A 169 -0.98 19.61 0.62
N SER A 170 -0.13 18.63 0.91
CA SER A 170 0.96 18.72 1.86
C SER A 170 2.10 19.51 1.23
N THR A 171 2.56 20.57 1.90
CA THR A 171 3.66 21.46 1.48
C THR A 171 5.04 20.79 1.48
N GLY A 172 5.10 19.49 1.23
CA GLY A 172 6.24 18.65 1.61
C GLY A 172 6.49 18.71 3.12
N ASN A 173 7.54 18.01 3.55
CA ASN A 173 8.08 18.18 4.89
C ASN A 173 9.07 19.36 4.84
N PRO A 174 8.84 20.48 5.54
CA PRO A 174 9.76 21.63 5.50
C PRO A 174 11.15 21.29 6.03
N ASN A 175 11.26 20.26 6.87
CA ASN A 175 12.54 19.75 7.38
C ASN A 175 13.23 18.76 6.41
N CYS A 176 12.62 18.47 5.26
CA CYS A 176 13.12 17.56 4.25
C CYS A 176 12.74 18.11 2.84
N PRO A 177 13.30 19.27 2.45
CA PRO A 177 12.90 19.97 1.24
C PRO A 177 13.37 19.22 -0.01
N CYS A 178 12.58 19.24 -1.08
CA CYS A 178 12.97 18.66 -2.37
C CYS A 178 12.19 19.36 -3.48
N SER A 179 12.88 20.14 -4.30
CA SER A 179 12.26 20.92 -5.38
C SER A 179 11.66 20.03 -6.47
N GLN A 180 12.35 18.94 -6.84
CA GLN A 180 11.85 17.95 -7.79
C GLN A 180 10.56 17.30 -7.30
N GLY A 181 10.54 16.86 -6.05
CA GLY A 181 9.36 16.26 -5.43
C GLY A 181 8.22 17.26 -5.32
N ALA A 182 8.50 18.50 -4.95
CA ALA A 182 7.50 19.56 -4.94
C ALA A 182 6.92 19.82 -6.34
N ALA A 183 7.73 19.76 -7.40
CA ALA A 183 7.26 19.89 -8.78
C ALA A 183 6.39 18.70 -9.21
N MET A 184 6.78 17.47 -8.85
CA MET A 184 5.98 16.26 -9.14
C MET A 184 4.65 16.26 -8.37
N ASN A 185 4.67 16.50 -7.05
CA ASN A 185 3.46 16.57 -6.24
C ASN A 185 2.61 17.80 -6.56
N GLY A 186 3.19 18.87 -7.09
CA GLY A 186 2.46 20.04 -7.60
C GLY A 186 1.81 19.82 -8.97
N PHE A 187 2.17 18.75 -9.68
CA PHE A 187 1.61 18.44 -10.98
C PHE A 187 0.13 18.11 -10.87
N ARG A 188 -0.65 18.66 -11.80
CA ARG A 188 -2.07 18.34 -11.95
C ARG A 188 -2.36 18.12 -13.42
N ASN A 189 -3.00 17.00 -13.74
CA ASN A 189 -3.51 16.73 -15.08
C ASN A 189 -4.57 17.76 -15.52
N ASP A 190 -5.36 18.26 -14.56
CA ASP A 190 -6.37 19.29 -14.78
C ASP A 190 -6.63 20.13 -13.53
N THR A 191 -7.51 21.11 -13.66
CA THR A 191 -7.91 22.03 -12.58
C THR A 191 -9.26 21.67 -11.93
N LYS A 192 -9.92 20.60 -12.38
CA LYS A 192 -11.24 20.17 -11.88
C LYS A 192 -11.13 19.36 -10.60
N HIS A 193 -9.96 18.78 -10.33
CA HIS A 193 -9.73 17.93 -9.16
C HIS A 193 -9.08 18.64 -7.96
N ASN A 194 -9.55 18.29 -6.76
CA ASN A 194 -9.09 18.80 -5.47
C ASN A 194 -9.44 17.81 -4.34
N GLU A 195 -9.22 18.14 -3.07
CA GLU A 195 -9.51 17.22 -1.95
C GLU A 195 -10.98 16.78 -1.83
N SER A 196 -11.92 17.61 -2.27
CA SER A 196 -13.37 17.33 -2.30
C SER A 196 -13.82 16.68 -3.61
N ASN A 197 -12.92 16.57 -4.59
CA ASN A 197 -13.14 15.91 -5.86
C ASN A 197 -11.80 15.37 -6.37
N PRO A 198 -11.21 14.32 -5.76
CA PRO A 198 -9.88 13.83 -6.14
C PRO A 198 -9.86 13.38 -7.61
N ALA A 199 -8.71 13.22 -8.26
CA ALA A 199 -8.66 12.63 -9.61
C ALA A 199 -8.86 11.10 -9.57
N GLY A 200 -8.39 10.45 -8.51
CA GLY A 200 -8.55 9.01 -8.29
C GLY A 200 -9.82 8.65 -7.53
N PRO A 201 -10.09 7.35 -7.33
CA PRO A 201 -11.33 6.88 -6.72
C PRO A 201 -11.44 7.14 -5.21
N PHE A 202 -10.32 7.37 -4.52
CA PHE A 202 -10.30 7.52 -3.06
C PHE A 202 -9.65 8.83 -2.62
N THR A 203 -9.99 9.28 -1.41
CA THR A 203 -9.32 10.40 -0.72
C THR A 203 -9.12 10.05 0.74
N ARG A 204 -8.02 10.53 1.33
CA ARG A 204 -7.84 10.52 2.77
C ARG A 204 -8.97 11.28 3.47
N ARG A 205 -9.52 12.35 2.89
CA ARG A 205 -10.63 13.10 3.52
C ARG A 205 -11.99 12.57 3.10
N GLY A 206 -12.32 11.35 3.52
CA GLY A 206 -13.55 10.65 3.12
C GLY A 206 -14.86 11.35 3.47
N ASN A 207 -14.83 12.35 4.35
CA ASN A 207 -15.97 13.22 4.62
C ASN A 207 -16.22 14.28 3.53
N LYS A 208 -15.18 14.69 2.79
CA LYS A 208 -15.29 15.68 1.70
C LYS A 208 -15.69 15.03 0.38
N TYR A 209 -15.29 13.78 0.17
CA TYR A 209 -15.62 13.02 -1.03
C TYR A 209 -15.81 11.55 -0.69
N VAL A 210 -16.95 11.02 -1.14
CA VAL A 210 -17.28 9.60 -1.09
C VAL A 210 -17.40 9.10 -2.53
N GLY A 211 -16.48 8.22 -2.93
CA GLY A 211 -16.44 7.68 -4.28
C GLY A 211 -17.61 6.73 -4.58
N LYS A 212 -17.87 6.53 -5.86
CA LYS A 212 -18.81 5.51 -6.39
C LYS A 212 -18.21 4.93 -7.66
N PHE A 213 -18.55 3.69 -7.99
CA PHE A 213 -18.12 3.10 -9.26
C PHE A 213 -18.61 3.91 -10.47
N SER A 214 -19.79 4.53 -10.38
CA SER A 214 -20.34 5.39 -11.42
C SER A 214 -19.55 6.69 -11.66
N HIS A 215 -18.66 7.09 -10.74
CA HIS A 215 -17.77 8.24 -10.94
C HIS A 215 -16.55 7.88 -11.79
N THR A 216 -16.31 6.59 -12.06
CA THR A 216 -15.21 6.14 -12.93
C THR A 216 -15.72 5.98 -14.36
N THR A 217 -15.79 7.10 -15.07
CA THR A 217 -16.32 7.15 -16.44
C THR A 217 -15.34 6.64 -17.49
N ASP A 218 -14.04 6.57 -17.19
CA ASP A 218 -13.01 6.01 -18.08
C ASP A 218 -13.00 4.47 -18.12
N GLY A 219 -13.87 3.87 -17.30
CA GLY A 219 -14.08 2.44 -17.19
C GLY A 219 -13.37 1.84 -16.00
N LEU A 220 -14.11 1.06 -15.21
CA LEU A 220 -13.59 0.34 -14.04
C LEU A 220 -12.38 -0.55 -14.37
N SER A 221 -12.35 -1.13 -15.56
CA SER A 221 -11.25 -1.98 -16.03
C SER A 221 -9.99 -1.22 -16.44
N ASN A 222 -10.03 0.11 -16.48
CA ASN A 222 -8.94 0.99 -16.92
C ASN A 222 -8.47 1.95 -15.83
N THR A 223 -9.07 1.91 -14.64
CA THR A 223 -8.68 2.79 -13.53
C THR A 223 -8.13 1.98 -12.37
N ILE A 224 -6.94 2.36 -11.89
CA ILE A 224 -6.30 1.84 -10.70
C ILE A 224 -7.09 2.27 -9.47
N TYR A 225 -7.45 1.31 -8.64
CA TYR A 225 -8.13 1.53 -7.36
C TYR A 225 -7.18 1.30 -6.19
N PHE A 226 -6.39 0.23 -6.23
CA PHE A 226 -5.34 -0.05 -5.25
C PHE A 226 -4.05 -0.46 -5.94
N GLY A 227 -2.94 -0.31 -5.24
CA GLY A 227 -1.65 -0.81 -5.69
C GLY A 227 -0.74 -1.13 -4.51
N GLU A 228 0.33 -1.85 -4.81
CA GLU A 228 1.31 -2.23 -3.79
C GLU A 228 2.07 -1.02 -3.24
N VAL A 229 2.34 -1.07 -1.93
CA VAL A 229 3.20 -0.14 -1.23
C VAL A 229 4.14 -0.86 -0.27
N ARG A 230 5.24 -0.20 0.05
CA ARG A 230 6.23 -0.66 1.03
C ARG A 230 6.14 0.22 2.27
N PRO A 231 5.68 -0.31 3.42
CA PRO A 231 5.42 0.46 4.62
C PRO A 231 6.67 1.16 5.17
N GLN A 232 7.85 0.55 5.00
CA GLN A 232 9.13 1.11 5.42
C GLN A 232 9.59 2.33 4.61
N CYS A 233 8.93 2.65 3.50
CA CYS A 233 9.31 3.75 2.61
C CYS A 233 8.40 4.97 2.74
N SER A 234 7.57 5.02 3.79
CA SER A 234 6.76 6.19 4.11
C SER A 234 6.63 6.41 5.61
N THR A 235 6.94 7.61 6.06
CA THR A 235 6.71 8.06 7.44
C THR A 235 5.23 8.07 7.81
N HIS A 236 4.33 8.21 6.84
CA HIS A 236 2.89 8.16 7.05
C HIS A 236 2.42 6.76 7.44
N ASN A 237 3.11 5.70 7.00
CA ASN A 237 2.83 4.34 7.46
C ASN A 237 3.29 4.03 8.88
N SER A 238 4.05 4.92 9.53
CA SER A 238 4.63 4.67 10.86
C SER A 238 3.60 4.42 11.97
N ASN A 239 2.38 4.94 11.84
CA ASN A 239 1.30 4.74 12.82
C ASN A 239 0.50 3.45 12.63
N GLY A 240 0.87 2.61 11.64
CA GLY A 240 0.27 1.31 11.38
C GLY A 240 -0.95 1.35 10.46
N TRP A 241 -1.46 0.17 10.12
CA TRP A 241 -2.53 -0.03 9.13
C TRP A 241 -3.88 0.59 9.53
N ALA A 242 -4.13 0.80 10.83
CA ALA A 242 -5.41 1.30 11.33
C ALA A 242 -5.47 2.83 11.45
N HIS A 243 -4.36 3.54 11.21
CA HIS A 243 -4.31 4.99 11.29
C HIS A 243 -4.75 5.62 9.97
N SER A 244 -5.72 6.53 9.96
CA SER A 244 -6.22 7.12 8.71
C SER A 244 -5.15 7.87 7.88
N ASN A 245 -4.07 8.32 8.51
CA ASN A 245 -2.91 8.93 7.81
C ASN A 245 -1.83 7.93 7.38
N ASN A 246 -2.19 6.79 6.81
CA ASN A 246 -1.25 5.72 6.44
C ASN A 246 -1.14 5.49 4.92
N GLY A 247 -1.20 6.58 4.15
CA GLY A 247 -1.10 6.55 2.69
C GLY A 247 -2.41 6.20 1.95
N ASN A 248 -3.41 5.62 2.62
CA ASN A 248 -4.69 5.32 1.98
C ASN A 248 -5.41 6.60 1.52
N GLY A 249 -5.62 6.73 0.21
CA GLY A 249 -6.18 7.94 -0.38
C GLY A 249 -5.21 9.13 -0.38
N LEU A 250 -3.89 8.87 -0.28
CA LEU A 250 -2.81 9.82 -0.56
C LEU A 250 -1.84 9.30 -1.62
N VAL A 251 -1.65 7.97 -1.65
CA VAL A 251 -0.80 7.31 -2.65
C VAL A 251 -1.38 7.56 -4.04
N ASN A 252 -0.52 7.96 -4.96
CA ASN A 252 -0.90 8.53 -6.24
C ASN A 252 -0.03 8.01 -7.38
N THR A 253 -0.44 8.34 -8.60
CA THR A 253 0.25 8.00 -9.84
C THR A 253 1.12 9.15 -10.37
N LEU A 254 1.34 10.22 -9.59
CA LEU A 254 2.28 11.29 -9.94
C LEU A 254 3.74 10.84 -9.80
N ILE A 255 3.97 9.93 -8.86
CA ILE A 255 5.29 9.41 -8.54
C ILE A 255 5.49 8.10 -9.32
N PRO A 256 6.57 7.98 -10.11
CA PRO A 256 6.90 6.75 -10.82
C PRO A 256 6.95 5.55 -9.89
N ILE A 257 6.54 4.39 -10.41
CA ILE A 257 6.57 3.11 -9.70
C ILE A 257 8.00 2.87 -9.19
N ASN A 258 8.11 2.41 -7.94
CA ASN A 258 9.39 2.06 -7.30
C ASN A 258 10.38 3.24 -7.12
N THR A 259 9.89 4.50 -7.11
CA THR A 259 10.72 5.63 -6.67
C THR A 259 11.19 5.38 -5.23
N ASP A 260 12.51 5.39 -5.01
CA ASP A 260 13.12 5.02 -3.73
C ASP A 260 13.07 6.17 -2.72
N THR A 261 12.26 5.99 -1.68
CA THR A 261 12.18 6.86 -0.50
C THR A 261 12.34 6.05 0.78
N CYS A 262 13.03 4.91 0.71
CA CYS A 262 13.14 3.97 1.82
C CYS A 262 14.33 4.28 2.74
N SER A 263 15.31 5.03 2.24
CA SER A 263 16.55 5.35 2.95
C SER A 263 16.34 6.40 4.05
N THR A 264 17.09 6.29 5.15
CA THR A 264 17.18 7.39 6.11
C THR A 264 17.85 8.59 5.45
N LEU A 265 17.72 9.79 6.04
CA LEU A 265 18.37 10.98 5.48
C LEU A 265 19.90 10.83 5.38
N ALA A 266 20.53 10.11 6.32
CA ALA A 266 21.97 9.87 6.31
C ALA A 266 22.39 8.86 5.22
N ASP A 267 21.48 7.96 4.85
CA ASP A 267 21.71 6.90 3.86
C ASP A 267 21.17 7.25 2.47
N ALA A 268 20.49 8.39 2.33
CA ALA A 268 19.95 8.84 1.05
C ALA A 268 21.10 9.12 0.07
N PRO A 269 21.00 8.70 -1.21
CA PRO A 269 22.06 8.89 -2.19
C PRO A 269 22.56 10.33 -2.25
N GLY A 270 23.83 10.56 -1.92
CA GLY A 270 24.44 11.89 -1.94
C GLY A 270 23.92 12.87 -0.88
N GLY A 271 23.18 12.40 0.14
CA GLY A 271 22.49 13.26 1.10
C GLY A 271 21.27 13.99 0.52
N ASP A 272 20.77 13.52 -0.63
CA ASP A 272 19.61 14.11 -1.30
C ASP A 272 18.32 13.80 -0.54
N THR A 273 17.75 14.84 0.06
CA THR A 273 16.46 14.83 0.75
C THR A 273 15.31 14.40 -0.15
N CYS A 274 15.45 14.40 -1.48
CA CYS A 274 14.45 13.87 -2.40
C CYS A 274 14.19 12.37 -2.17
N TYR A 275 15.25 11.57 -2.01
CA TYR A 275 15.15 10.12 -1.89
C TYR A 275 15.20 9.63 -0.43
N ALA A 276 14.98 10.54 0.51
CA ALA A 276 14.93 10.25 1.93
C ALA A 276 13.49 9.93 2.37
N LEU A 277 13.37 9.05 3.37
CA LEU A 277 12.11 8.66 4.00
C LEU A 277 11.29 9.86 4.53
N CYS A 278 11.96 10.94 4.93
CA CYS A 278 11.31 12.14 5.43
C CYS A 278 10.56 12.95 4.35
N ASN A 279 10.68 12.58 3.08
CA ASN A 279 10.15 13.34 1.95
C ASN A 279 8.67 13.01 1.67
N TRP A 280 7.80 13.91 2.11
CA TRP A 280 6.36 13.75 1.93
C TRP A 280 5.86 13.97 0.49
N ASN A 281 6.70 14.48 -0.41
CA ASN A 281 6.30 14.67 -1.80
C ASN A 281 6.45 13.38 -2.62
N LEU A 282 7.51 12.60 -2.37
CA LEU A 282 7.81 11.38 -3.12
C LEU A 282 7.37 10.10 -2.41
N GLU A 283 7.13 10.13 -1.10
CA GLU A 283 6.77 8.91 -0.36
C GLU A 283 5.38 8.33 -0.73
N PHE A 284 4.53 9.11 -1.40
CA PHE A 284 3.18 8.70 -1.81
C PHE A 284 3.13 8.02 -3.20
N GLY A 285 4.23 7.41 -3.65
CA GLY A 285 4.24 6.55 -4.83
C GLY A 285 3.90 5.10 -4.52
N PHE A 286 3.37 4.39 -5.52
CA PHE A 286 3.23 2.94 -5.50
C PHE A 286 4.59 2.26 -5.68
N ARG A 287 4.79 1.15 -4.96
CA ARG A 287 6.08 0.46 -4.90
C ARG A 287 5.93 -0.99 -4.45
N SER A 288 6.79 -1.86 -4.98
CA SER A 288 6.81 -3.29 -4.67
C SER A 288 8.22 -3.81 -4.47
N LEU A 289 8.34 -4.99 -3.86
CA LEU A 289 9.58 -5.77 -3.84
C LEU A 289 9.64 -6.78 -4.99
N HIS A 290 8.56 -6.91 -5.75
CA HIS A 290 8.55 -7.74 -6.95
C HIS A 290 9.49 -7.14 -8.02
N PRO A 291 10.32 -7.96 -8.68
CA PRO A 291 11.23 -7.46 -9.71
C PRO A 291 10.50 -6.78 -10.87
N GLY A 292 10.93 -5.55 -11.20
CA GLY A 292 10.58 -4.84 -12.44
C GLY A 292 9.23 -4.13 -12.45
N GLY A 293 8.53 -3.99 -11.32
CA GLY A 293 7.23 -3.31 -11.28
C GLY A 293 6.40 -3.62 -10.03
N ALA A 294 5.09 -3.36 -10.10
CA ALA A 294 4.17 -3.56 -8.99
C ALA A 294 2.81 -4.10 -9.44
N GLN A 295 2.09 -4.75 -8.53
CA GLN A 295 0.72 -5.19 -8.77
C GLN A 295 -0.28 -4.08 -8.47
N PHE A 296 -1.31 -3.98 -9.31
CA PHE A 296 -2.38 -3.01 -9.20
C PHE A 296 -3.72 -3.68 -9.35
N LEU A 297 -4.65 -3.32 -8.47
CA LEU A 297 -6.07 -3.65 -8.56
C LEU A 297 -6.79 -2.55 -9.33
N LYS A 298 -7.59 -2.94 -10.31
CA LYS A 298 -8.45 -2.05 -11.07
C LYS A 298 -9.87 -2.05 -10.52
N GLY A 299 -10.66 -1.04 -10.87
CA GLY A 299 -12.01 -0.84 -10.36
C GLY A 299 -13.01 -1.97 -10.69
N ASP A 300 -12.69 -2.84 -11.65
CA ASP A 300 -13.49 -4.02 -12.02
C ASP A 300 -13.12 -5.29 -11.22
N GLY A 301 -12.20 -5.18 -10.26
CA GLY A 301 -11.70 -6.30 -9.46
C GLY A 301 -10.55 -7.06 -10.11
N SER A 302 -10.18 -6.76 -11.36
CA SER A 302 -9.04 -7.40 -12.01
C SER A 302 -7.70 -6.85 -11.49
N VAL A 303 -6.70 -7.73 -11.39
CA VAL A 303 -5.35 -7.38 -10.93
C VAL A 303 -4.38 -7.52 -12.07
N SER A 304 -3.51 -6.53 -12.25
CA SER A 304 -2.51 -6.49 -13.33
C SER A 304 -1.18 -5.99 -12.80
N PHE A 305 -0.10 -6.51 -13.36
CA PHE A 305 1.23 -6.04 -13.07
C PHE A 305 1.62 -4.96 -14.07
N PHE A 306 2.08 -3.82 -13.58
CA PHE A 306 2.63 -2.78 -14.42
C PHE A 306 4.14 -2.70 -14.23
N PRO A 307 4.91 -2.71 -15.33
CA PRO A 307 6.35 -2.58 -15.24
C PRO A 307 6.71 -1.18 -14.76
N GLU A 308 7.80 -1.04 -14.03
CA GLU A 308 8.30 0.29 -13.61
C GLU A 308 8.76 1.16 -14.79
N THR A 309 8.95 0.56 -15.96
CA THR A 309 9.27 1.22 -17.23
C THR A 309 8.04 1.67 -18.02
N ILE A 310 6.82 1.51 -17.48
CA ILE A 310 5.58 1.98 -18.11
C ILE A 310 5.69 3.47 -18.48
N ASN A 311 5.09 3.86 -19.62
CA ASN A 311 5.01 5.26 -19.98
C ASN A 311 4.34 6.05 -18.83
N HIS A 312 5.04 7.06 -18.30
CA HIS A 312 4.60 7.76 -17.10
C HIS A 312 3.25 8.47 -17.28
N THR A 313 2.99 9.03 -18.46
CA THR A 313 1.70 9.65 -18.78
C THR A 313 0.58 8.61 -18.85
N ALA A 314 0.83 7.43 -19.43
CA ALA A 314 -0.15 6.34 -19.42
C ALA A 314 -0.46 5.88 -17.99
N TYR A 315 0.55 5.77 -17.14
CA TYR A 315 0.38 5.44 -15.73
C TYR A 315 -0.41 6.50 -14.94
N GLN A 316 -0.17 7.78 -15.20
CA GLN A 316 -0.95 8.87 -14.61
C GLN A 316 -2.43 8.77 -15.00
N ARG A 317 -2.72 8.54 -16.29
CA ARG A 317 -4.09 8.34 -16.80
C ARG A 317 -4.78 7.13 -16.17
N LEU A 318 -4.08 6.00 -16.04
CA LEU A 318 -4.59 4.83 -15.31
C LEU A 318 -4.97 5.17 -13.85
N GLY A 319 -4.35 6.19 -13.25
CA GLY A 319 -4.71 6.63 -11.90
C GLY A 319 -5.92 7.58 -11.84
N GLN A 320 -6.31 8.19 -12.95
CA GLN A 320 -7.45 9.09 -13.04
C GLN A 320 -8.71 8.29 -13.42
N ARG A 321 -9.88 8.76 -12.97
CA ARG A 321 -11.13 8.02 -13.14
C ARG A 321 -12.04 8.57 -14.26
N ASP A 322 -11.81 9.81 -14.69
CA ASP A 322 -12.72 10.62 -15.49
C ASP A 322 -12.03 11.64 -16.42
N ASP A 323 -10.86 11.33 -16.98
CA ASP A 323 -10.15 12.18 -17.95
C ASP A 323 -10.64 12.03 -19.40
N GLY A 324 -11.33 10.92 -19.73
CA GLY A 324 -11.85 10.63 -21.07
C GLY A 324 -10.80 10.36 -22.14
N LEU A 325 -9.53 10.15 -21.76
CA LEU A 325 -8.40 9.97 -22.66
C LEU A 325 -8.12 8.49 -22.90
N VAL A 326 -7.69 8.18 -24.13
CA VAL A 326 -7.27 6.82 -24.49
C VAL A 326 -5.89 6.51 -23.90
N ILE A 327 -5.76 5.31 -23.35
CA ILE A 327 -4.51 4.78 -22.82
C ILE A 327 -3.85 3.90 -23.88
N SER A 328 -2.65 4.28 -24.31
CA SER A 328 -1.77 3.40 -25.09
C SER A 328 -0.70 2.89 -24.13
N LEU A 329 -0.76 1.59 -23.81
CA LEU A 329 0.22 0.90 -22.97
C LEU A 329 1.46 0.50 -23.76
#